data_AF-A0A5R8VJY5-F1
#
_entry.id   AF-A0A5R8VJY5-F1
#
_cell.length_a   1.000
_cell.length_b   1.000
_cell.length_c   1.000
_cell.angle_alpha   90.00
_cell.angle_beta   90.00
_cell.angle_gamma   90.00
#
_symmetry.space_group_name_H-M   'P 1'
#
loop_
_entity.id
_entity.type
_entity.pdbx_description
1 polymer ?
#
loop_
_entity_poly.entity_id
_entity_poly.type
_entity_poly.pdbx_seq_one_letter_code
_entity_poly.pdbx_strand_id
1 'polypeptide(L)'
;MVDEELSAALAAYRDALEQYQKEPAHKPGETPTPDERFLADFGTERGQTFLPTIHALHAEARRVRDPGGPLGNYSNALVAWADTHPEVDRQVLHRLIRELLWAAK
;
A
#
# COMPACT_ATOMS: atom_id res chain seq x y z
N MET A 1 10.44 -9.18 -10.95
CA MET A 1 10.14 -7.90 -11.63
C MET A 1 8.75 -7.53 -11.18
N VAL A 2 8.61 -6.56 -10.27
CA VAL A 2 7.28 -6.08 -9.89
C VAL A 2 6.74 -5.40 -11.12
N ASP A 3 5.54 -5.80 -11.56
CA ASP A 3 4.89 -5.25 -12.73
C ASP A 3 4.80 -3.72 -12.57
N GLU A 4 5.41 -2.97 -13.48
CA GLU A 4 5.48 -1.51 -13.42
C GLU A 4 4.08 -0.90 -13.48
N GLU A 5 3.14 -1.52 -14.21
CA GLU A 5 1.75 -1.08 -14.26
C GLU A 5 1.04 -1.34 -12.93
N LEU A 6 1.25 -2.51 -12.31
CA LEU A 6 0.68 -2.79 -10.98
C LEU A 6 1.22 -1.82 -9.93
N SER A 7 2.50 -1.46 -10.01
CA SER A 7 3.12 -0.48 -9.11
C SER A 7 2.50 0.90 -9.27
N ALA A 8 2.25 1.34 -10.51
CA ALA A 8 1.57 2.59 -10.80
C ALA A 8 0.11 2.58 -10.32
N ALA A 9 -0.61 1.47 -10.51
CA ALA A 9 -1.99 1.29 -10.05
C ALA A 9 -2.09 1.36 -8.51
N LEU A 10 -1.17 0.70 -7.80
CA LEU A 10 -1.10 0.75 -6.34
C LEU A 10 -0.80 2.16 -5.82
N ALA A 11 0.09 2.91 -6.48
CA ALA A 11 0.38 4.30 -6.12
C ALA A 11 -0.84 5.20 -6.30
N ALA A 12 -1.52 5.12 -7.44
CA ALA A 12 -2.73 5.90 -7.71
C ALA A 12 -3.86 5.58 -6.72
N TYR A 13 -4.05 4.30 -6.39
CA TYR A 13 -5.06 3.89 -5.42
C TYR A 13 -4.75 4.38 -4.00
N ARG A 14 -3.48 4.33 -3.58
CA ARG A 14 -3.04 4.88 -2.29
C ARG A 14 -3.36 6.37 -2.20
N ASP A 15 -3.06 7.12 -3.24
CA ASP A 15 -3.28 8.57 -3.27
C ASP A 15 -4.78 8.90 -3.21
N ALA A 16 -5.62 8.14 -3.92
CA ALA A 16 -7.09 8.24 -3.84
C ALA A 16 -7.62 7.93 -2.42
N LEU A 17 -7.07 6.90 -1.77
CA LEU A 17 -7.43 6.53 -0.40
C LEU A 17 -7.02 7.60 0.61
N GLU A 18 -5.82 8.18 0.48
CA GLU A 18 -5.36 9.25 1.35
C GLU A 18 -6.23 10.50 1.24
N GLN A 19 -6.61 10.88 0.02
CA GLN A 19 -7.51 12.02 -0.21
C GLN A 19 -8.87 11.77 0.44
N TYR A 20 -9.44 10.59 0.23
CA TYR A 20 -10.71 10.20 0.85
C TYR A 20 -10.66 10.25 2.39
N GLN A 21 -9.53 9.87 3.00
CA GLN A 21 -9.35 9.91 4.46
C GLN A 21 -9.09 11.30 5.03
N LYS A 22 -8.45 12.19 4.24
CA LYS A 22 -8.12 13.57 4.65
C LYS A 22 -9.30 14.52 4.48
N GLU A 23 -10.24 14.21 3.60
CA GLU A 23 -11.47 14.96 3.47
C GLU A 23 -12.35 14.81 4.73
N PRO A 24 -13.02 15.88 5.20
CA PRO A 24 -13.97 15.81 6.31
C PRO A 24 -14.99 14.67 6.14
N ALA A 25 -15.62 14.21 7.23
CA ALA A 25 -16.71 13.25 7.13
C ALA A 25 -17.90 13.89 6.38
N HIS A 26 -18.00 13.60 5.08
CA HIS A 26 -19.08 14.09 4.21
C HIS A 26 -20.30 13.16 4.29
N LYS A 27 -21.45 13.68 3.89
CA LYS A 27 -22.71 12.94 3.97
C LYS A 27 -22.65 11.70 3.06
N PRO A 28 -23.31 10.59 3.42
CA PRO A 28 -23.41 9.42 2.56
C PRO A 28 -23.96 9.82 1.18
N GLY A 29 -23.21 9.51 0.11
CA GLY A 29 -23.61 9.76 -1.28
C GLY A 29 -23.09 11.06 -1.91
N GLU A 30 -22.39 11.94 -1.17
CA GLU A 30 -21.78 13.16 -1.73
C GLU A 30 -20.34 12.96 -2.21
N THR A 31 -19.67 11.87 -1.84
CA THR A 31 -18.23 11.70 -2.10
C THR A 31 -17.94 10.41 -2.85
N PRO A 32 -17.18 10.48 -3.96
CA PRO A 32 -16.73 9.28 -4.64
C PRO A 32 -15.81 8.49 -3.73
N THR A 33 -16.08 7.19 -3.65
CA THR A 33 -15.28 6.18 -2.94
C THR A 33 -13.84 6.17 -3.45
N PRO A 34 -12.88 5.62 -2.68
CA PRO A 34 -11.50 5.44 -3.14
C PRO A 34 -11.42 4.71 -4.49
N ASP A 35 -12.26 3.69 -4.70
CA ASP A 35 -12.37 2.96 -5.97
C ASP A 35 -12.84 3.87 -7.11
N GLU A 36 -13.89 4.66 -6.91
CA GLU A 36 -14.43 5.57 -7.94
C GLU A 36 -13.43 6.66 -8.33
N ARG A 37 -12.70 7.22 -7.34
CA ARG A 37 -11.63 8.18 -7.59
C ARG A 37 -10.46 7.56 -8.34
N PHE A 38 -10.02 6.38 -7.89
CA PHE A 38 -8.97 5.64 -8.56
C PHE A 38 -9.32 5.36 -10.03
N LEU A 39 -10.54 4.91 -10.31
CA LEU A 39 -10.99 4.66 -11.68
C LEU A 39 -11.05 5.94 -12.53
N ALA A 40 -11.44 7.07 -11.94
CA ALA A 40 -11.48 8.36 -12.61
C ALA A 40 -10.07 8.84 -13.02
N ASP A 41 -9.07 8.66 -12.14
CA ASP A 41 -7.72 9.18 -12.33
C ASP A 41 -6.81 8.22 -13.11
N PHE A 42 -6.93 6.92 -12.86
CA PHE A 42 -6.10 5.87 -13.49
C PHE A 42 -6.69 5.35 -14.81
N GLY A 43 -7.98 5.60 -15.03
CA GLY A 43 -8.73 5.19 -16.22
C GLY A 43 -9.59 3.95 -15.97
N THR A 44 -10.88 4.03 -16.31
CA THR A 44 -11.90 3.06 -15.94
C THR A 44 -11.63 1.63 -16.43
N GLU A 45 -11.31 1.43 -17.72
CA GLU A 45 -11.10 0.08 -18.27
C GLU A 45 -9.88 -0.62 -17.66
N ARG A 46 -8.75 0.09 -17.53
CA ARG A 46 -7.52 -0.49 -16.96
C ARG A 46 -7.61 -0.60 -15.44
N GLY A 47 -8.18 0.39 -14.76
CA GLY A 47 -8.32 0.37 -13.31
C GLY A 47 -9.19 -0.81 -12.84
N GLN A 48 -10.25 -1.15 -13.58
CA GLN A 48 -11.10 -2.30 -13.26
C GLN A 48 -10.33 -3.63 -13.24
N THR A 49 -9.28 -3.79 -14.06
CA THR A 49 -8.48 -5.02 -14.05
C THR A 49 -7.54 -5.11 -12.84
N PHE A 50 -7.16 -3.96 -12.26
CA PHE A 50 -6.25 -3.93 -11.10
C PHE A 50 -6.97 -3.90 -9.75
N LEU A 51 -8.20 -3.40 -9.68
CA LEU A 51 -8.97 -3.31 -8.42
C LEU A 51 -9.02 -4.63 -7.62
N PRO A 52 -9.32 -5.80 -8.21
CA PRO A 52 -9.37 -7.05 -7.46
C PRO A 52 -8.02 -7.40 -6.80
N THR A 53 -6.91 -7.18 -7.53
CA THR A 53 -5.56 -7.42 -7.04
C THR A 53 -5.21 -6.43 -5.92
N ILE A 54 -5.53 -5.15 -6.10
CA ILE A 54 -5.31 -4.10 -5.09
C ILE A 54 -6.10 -4.42 -3.82
N HIS A 55 -7.37 -4.80 -3.93
CA HIS A 55 -8.21 -5.17 -2.79
C HIS A 55 -7.69 -6.43 -2.09
N ALA A 56 -7.24 -7.44 -2.83
CA ALA A 56 -6.64 -8.64 -2.26
C ALA A 56 -5.37 -8.31 -1.45
N LEU A 57 -4.45 -7.53 -2.02
CA LEU A 57 -3.24 -7.06 -1.35
C LEU A 57 -3.58 -6.20 -0.12
N HIS A 58 -4.57 -5.32 -0.22
CA HIS A 58 -5.01 -4.51 0.91
C HIS A 58 -5.62 -5.36 2.03
N ALA A 59 -6.43 -6.38 1.69
CA ALA A 59 -7.00 -7.31 2.65
C ALA A 59 -5.92 -8.15 3.35
N GLU A 60 -4.90 -8.59 2.62
CA GLU A 60 -3.72 -9.26 3.19
C GLU A 60 -2.96 -8.33 4.13
N ALA A 61 -2.68 -7.09 3.71
CA ALA A 61 -2.01 -6.10 4.54
C ALA A 61 -2.77 -5.83 5.85
N ARG A 62 -4.10 -5.75 5.81
CA ARG A 62 -4.94 -5.58 7.03
C ARG A 62 -4.92 -6.78 7.97
N ARG A 63 -4.54 -7.98 7.51
CA ARG A 63 -4.36 -9.16 8.38
C ARG A 63 -3.03 -9.13 9.12
N VAL A 64 -2.06 -8.35 8.64
CA VAL A 64 -0.81 -8.12 9.36
C VAL A 64 -1.11 -7.24 10.56
N ARG A 65 -0.87 -7.77 11.76
CA ARG A 65 -1.10 -7.04 12.99
C ARG A 65 -0.13 -5.87 13.06
N ASP A 66 -0.65 -4.65 13.18
CA ASP A 66 0.17 -3.46 13.44
C ASP A 66 0.92 -3.67 14.76
N PRO A 67 2.28 -3.70 14.75
CA PRO A 67 3.06 -3.87 15.96
C PRO A 67 2.93 -2.67 16.93
N GLY A 68 2.42 -1.53 16.47
CA GLY A 68 2.28 -0.30 17.23
C GLY A 68 3.63 0.35 17.60
N GLY A 69 3.58 1.62 17.98
CA GLY A 69 4.76 2.35 18.45
C GLY A 69 5.64 2.91 17.32
N PRO A 70 6.89 3.33 17.63
CA PRO A 70 7.77 3.98 16.66
C PRO A 70 8.09 3.08 15.47
N LEU A 71 8.40 3.67 14.31
CA LEU A 71 8.81 2.95 13.09
C LEU A 71 9.99 1.97 13.30
N GLY A 72 10.79 2.16 14.36
CA GLY A 72 11.81 1.18 14.77
C GLY A 72 11.26 -0.20 15.13
N ASN A 73 10.02 -0.29 15.65
CA ASN A 73 9.34 -1.54 15.93
C ASN A 73 8.99 -2.30 14.63
N TYR A 74 8.63 -1.56 13.57
CA TYR A 74 8.37 -2.13 12.26
C TYR A 74 9.64 -2.70 11.61
N SER A 75 10.77 -1.99 11.68
CA SER A 75 12.05 -2.50 11.19
C SER A 75 12.43 -3.82 11.88
N ASN A 76 12.29 -3.89 13.20
CA ASN A 76 12.57 -5.11 13.97
C ASN A 76 11.60 -6.25 13.62
N ALA A 77 10.30 -5.94 13.44
CA ALA A 77 9.30 -6.94 13.06
C ALA A 77 9.56 -7.52 11.66
N LEU A 78 9.94 -6.68 10.69
CA LEU A 78 10.27 -7.11 9.33
C LEU A 78 11.54 -7.96 9.29
N VAL A 79 12.55 -7.62 10.10
CA VAL A 79 13.76 -8.44 10.24
C VAL A 79 13.42 -9.81 10.85
N ALA A 80 12.61 -9.85 11.90
CA ALA A 80 12.19 -11.11 12.53
C ALA A 80 11.33 -11.98 11.60
N TRP A 81 10.51 -11.36 10.75
CA TRP A 81 9.75 -12.06 9.71
C TRP A 81 10.66 -12.63 8.61
N ALA A 82 11.68 -11.89 8.16
CA ALA A 82 12.62 -12.38 7.16
C ALA A 82 13.43 -13.58 7.66
N ASP A 83 13.75 -13.63 8.95
CA ASP A 83 14.43 -14.76 9.56
C ASP A 83 13.59 -16.07 9.50
N THR A 84 12.28 -16.00 9.26
CA THR A 84 11.40 -17.18 9.05
C THR A 84 11.09 -17.48 7.58
N HIS A 85 11.55 -16.65 6.64
CA HIS A 85 11.28 -16.77 5.20
C HIS A 85 12.61 -16.83 4.43
N PRO A 86 13.23 -18.02 4.29
CA PRO A 86 14.56 -18.17 3.69
C PRO A 86 14.63 -17.74 2.22
N GLU A 87 13.49 -17.62 1.54
CA GLU A 87 13.36 -17.06 0.20
C GLU A 87 13.59 -15.54 0.14
N VAL A 88 13.61 -14.85 1.29
CA VAL A 88 13.80 -13.41 1.39
C VAL A 88 15.24 -13.08 1.74
N ASP A 89 15.92 -12.34 0.85
CA ASP A 89 17.25 -11.81 1.15
C ASP A 89 17.15 -10.68 2.19
N ARG A 90 17.68 -10.95 3.39
CA ARG A 90 17.68 -10.02 4.52
C ARG A 90 18.42 -8.71 4.23
N GLN A 91 19.51 -8.72 3.46
CA GLN A 91 20.25 -7.50 3.12
C GLN A 91 19.45 -6.63 2.15
N VAL A 92 18.80 -7.25 1.16
CA VAL A 92 17.92 -6.56 0.22
C VAL A 92 16.73 -5.97 0.96
N LEU A 93 16.08 -6.72 1.86
CA LEU A 93 14.98 -6.23 2.68
C LEU A 93 15.41 -5.03 3.55
N HIS A 94 16.56 -5.13 4.23
CA HIS A 94 17.06 -4.03 5.06
C HIS A 94 17.31 -2.75 4.25
N ARG A 95 17.87 -2.90 3.05
CA ARG A 95 18.10 -1.78 2.13
C ARG A 95 16.77 -1.13 1.72
N LEU A 96 15.79 -1.92 1.31
CA LEU A 96 14.46 -1.43 0.92
C LEU A 96 13.75 -0.71 2.08
N ILE A 97 13.77 -1.27 3.29
CA ILE A 97 13.20 -0.63 4.48
C ILE A 97 13.87 0.72 4.75
N ARG A 98 15.20 0.77 4.65
CA ARG A 98 15.96 2.00 4.86
C ARG A 98 15.63 3.05 3.80
N GLU A 99 15.51 2.67 2.54
CA GLU A 99 15.11 3.57 1.45
C GLU A 99 13.68 4.06 1.65
N LEU A 100 12.72 3.20 2.01
CA LEU A 100 11.33 3.61 2.26
C LEU A 100 11.18 4.56 3.45
N LEU A 101 11.92 4.34 4.54
CA LEU A 101 11.83 5.15 5.75
C LEU A 101 12.59 6.47 5.66
N TRP A 102 13.64 6.56 4.82
CA TRP A 102 14.59 7.68 4.85
C TRP A 102 14.87 8.32 3.49
N ALA A 103 14.46 7.74 2.37
CA ALA A 103 14.64 8.29 1.02
C ALA A 103 13.38 8.99 0.47
N ALA A 104 12.24 8.92 1.16
CA ALA A 104 11.08 9.75 0.86
C ALA A 104 11.33 11.20 1.32
N LYS A 105 12.04 11.96 0.49
CA LYS A 105 12.14 13.43 0.54
C LYS A 105 12.06 14.01 -0.85
#